data_AF-A0A094DS14-F1
#
_entry.id   AF-A0A094DS14-F1
#
_cell.length_a   1.000
_cell.length_b   1.000
_cell.length_c   1.000
_cell.angle_alpha   90.00
_cell.angle_beta   90.00
_cell.angle_gamma   90.00
#
_symmetry.space_group_name_H-M   'P 1'
#
loop_
_entity.id
_entity.type
_entity.pdbx_description
1 polymer ?
#
loop_
_entity_poly.entity_id
_entity_poly.type
_entity_poly.pdbx_seq_one_letter_code
_entity_poly.pdbx_strand_id
1 'polypeptide(L)'
;MYSQPTQPTPTGPTEPTQPTLPRPITPIPATYQDVEQGLQRWGKRVPEAFSSPSRQSYGNWLTGAARVLAAGQLQELDLRAVRQQVKNSKKKRGGRRQLQVGGELRASDARELIAQKAELRAQKLVAAEARKESQLQKKAQKQLHRAGIEARKQERLRKKSVAQLTKMGLPIPPELEDPITDPEADSGSEYESANSSGVRRPYY
;
A
#
# COMPACT_ATOMS: atom_id res chain seq x y z
N MET A 1 -14.99 -48.30 89.48
CA MET A 1 -13.97 -47.47 88.80
C MET A 1 -12.89 -48.37 88.25
N TYR A 2 -12.92 -48.71 86.96
CA TYR A 2 -11.77 -49.18 86.18
C TYR A 2 -12.11 -49.03 84.69
N SER A 3 -11.19 -48.46 83.91
CA SER A 3 -10.74 -49.01 82.62
C SER A 3 -9.68 -48.12 81.97
N GLN A 4 -8.70 -48.81 81.39
CA GLN A 4 -7.41 -48.35 80.85
C GLN A 4 -7.51 -47.44 79.62
N PRO A 5 -6.44 -46.68 79.28
CA PRO A 5 -6.30 -46.03 77.98
C PRO A 5 -5.80 -47.01 76.92
N THR A 6 -6.46 -47.08 75.77
CA THR A 6 -5.99 -47.80 74.58
C THR A 6 -5.30 -46.80 73.63
N GLN A 7 -3.99 -46.95 73.44
CA GLN A 7 -3.30 -46.63 72.19
C GLN A 7 -3.19 -47.95 71.39
N PRO A 8 -3.06 -48.01 70.04
CA PRO A 8 -2.15 -47.20 69.19
C PRO A 8 -2.73 -46.88 67.78
N THR A 9 -2.05 -46.18 66.85
CA THR A 9 -1.17 -46.81 65.83
C THR A 9 -0.52 -45.72 64.93
N PRO A 10 0.76 -45.86 64.56
CA PRO A 10 1.49 -44.99 63.63
C PRO A 10 1.59 -45.57 62.21
N THR A 11 1.42 -44.76 61.15
CA THR A 11 1.88 -45.04 59.76
C THR A 11 1.68 -43.76 58.93
N GLY A 12 2.57 -43.21 58.13
CA GLY A 12 3.93 -43.54 57.69
C GLY A 12 4.56 -42.28 57.01
N PRO A 13 5.75 -42.38 56.39
CA PRO A 13 6.43 -41.23 55.78
C PRO A 13 5.86 -40.92 54.39
N THR A 14 5.31 -39.72 54.21
CA THR A 14 4.94 -39.21 52.88
C THR A 14 6.20 -38.73 52.15
N GLU A 15 6.42 -39.33 50.99
CA GLU A 15 7.41 -39.04 49.95
C GLU A 15 7.65 -37.53 49.71
N PRO A 16 8.90 -37.06 49.47
CA PRO A 16 9.17 -35.66 49.20
C PRO A 16 8.57 -35.27 47.84
N THR A 17 7.46 -34.53 47.86
CA THR A 17 6.90 -33.90 46.66
C THR A 17 7.92 -32.89 46.13
N GLN A 18 8.44 -33.18 44.94
CA GLN A 18 9.33 -32.33 44.15
C GLN A 18 8.72 -30.91 44.02
N PRO A 19 9.46 -29.83 44.31
CA PRO A 19 8.89 -28.49 44.28
C PRO A 19 8.61 -28.10 42.83
N THR A 20 7.34 -28.11 42.45
CA THR A 20 6.88 -27.49 41.21
C THR A 20 7.08 -25.98 41.36
N LEU A 21 7.97 -25.41 40.53
CA LEU A 21 8.16 -23.96 40.43
C LEU A 21 6.80 -23.28 40.26
N PRO A 22 6.40 -22.35 41.15
CA PRO A 22 5.12 -21.70 41.05
C PRO A 22 5.09 -20.90 39.74
N ARG A 23 4.10 -21.21 38.89
CA ARG A 23 3.75 -20.37 37.74
C ARG A 23 3.55 -18.94 38.25
N PRO A 24 3.98 -17.90 37.51
CA PRO A 24 3.81 -16.52 37.95
C PRO A 24 2.32 -16.25 38.22
N ILE A 25 1.98 -16.03 39.49
CA ILE A 25 0.60 -15.90 39.99
C ILE A 25 -0.07 -14.60 39.48
N THR A 26 0.70 -13.70 38.87
CA THR A 26 0.22 -12.47 38.23
C THR A 26 0.93 -12.25 36.90
N PRO A 27 0.20 -12.07 35.78
CA PRO A 27 0.79 -11.65 34.52
C PRO A 27 1.40 -10.24 34.67
N ILE A 28 2.49 -9.98 33.95
CA ILE A 28 3.08 -8.64 33.85
C ILE A 28 2.05 -7.74 33.16
N PRO A 29 1.68 -6.59 33.75
CA PRO A 29 0.69 -5.72 33.13
C PRO A 29 1.20 -5.18 31.80
N ALA A 30 0.40 -5.31 30.75
CA ALA A 30 0.74 -4.86 29.40
C ALA A 30 0.01 -3.57 29.01
N THR A 31 -1.05 -3.23 29.74
CA THR A 31 -1.87 -2.04 29.51
C THR A 31 -2.02 -1.20 30.78
N TYR A 32 -2.34 0.08 30.62
CA TYR A 32 -2.65 0.95 31.76
C TYR A 32 -3.81 0.43 32.62
N GLN A 33 -4.80 -0.22 32.00
CA GLN A 33 -5.94 -0.82 32.70
C GLN A 33 -5.51 -2.01 33.57
N ASP A 34 -4.55 -2.81 33.12
CA ASP A 34 -4.00 -3.93 33.91
C ASP A 34 -3.28 -3.41 35.16
N VAL A 35 -2.55 -2.31 35.04
CA VAL A 35 -1.87 -1.67 36.16
C VAL A 35 -2.88 -1.08 37.16
N GLU A 36 -3.94 -0.42 36.69
CA GLU A 36 -5.01 0.09 37.56
C GLU A 36 -5.70 -1.03 38.36
N GLN A 37 -6.08 -2.11 37.69
CA GLN A 37 -6.68 -3.27 38.34
C GLN A 37 -5.73 -3.90 39.34
N GLY A 38 -4.43 -3.97 39.02
CA GLY A 38 -3.37 -4.39 39.93
C GLY A 38 -3.29 -3.50 41.17
N LEU A 39 -3.24 -2.18 41.00
CA LEU A 39 -3.20 -1.21 42.11
C LEU A 39 -4.44 -1.32 43.00
N GLN A 40 -5.64 -1.50 42.43
CA GLN A 40 -6.88 -1.69 43.18
C GLN A 40 -6.89 -3.02 43.96
N ARG A 41 -6.42 -4.10 43.33
CA ARG A 41 -6.37 -5.44 43.93
C ARG A 41 -5.37 -5.51 45.08
N TRP A 42 -4.16 -5.01 44.86
CA TRP A 42 -3.09 -5.07 45.86
C TRP A 42 -3.23 -4.00 46.93
N GLY A 43 -3.79 -2.84 46.60
CA GLY A 43 -4.05 -1.77 47.55
C GLY A 43 -5.01 -2.15 48.68
N LYS A 44 -5.86 -3.17 48.49
CA LYS A 44 -6.73 -3.71 49.55
C LYS A 44 -6.09 -4.85 50.34
N ARG A 45 -5.18 -5.62 49.73
CA ARG A 45 -4.62 -6.87 50.30
C ARG A 45 -3.31 -6.70 51.04
N VAL A 46 -2.45 -5.80 50.57
CA VAL A 46 -1.09 -5.59 51.11
C VAL A 46 -1.05 -4.79 52.43
N PRO A 47 -1.89 -3.75 52.66
CA PRO A 47 -1.73 -2.90 53.85
C PRO A 47 -2.08 -3.59 55.18
N GLU A 48 -2.79 -4.73 55.15
CA GLU A 48 -3.22 -5.47 56.34
C GLU A 48 -2.04 -6.04 57.13
N ALA A 49 -0.95 -6.41 56.44
CA ALA A 49 0.28 -6.94 57.04
C ALA A 49 1.30 -5.86 57.47
N PHE A 50 1.04 -4.58 57.19
CA PHE A 50 1.97 -3.49 57.47
C PHE A 50 1.68 -2.75 58.79
N SER A 51 2.75 -2.28 59.44
CA SER A 51 2.69 -1.35 60.57
C SER A 51 2.13 0.01 60.15
N SER A 52 1.64 0.81 61.11
CA SER A 52 0.94 2.08 60.82
C SER A 52 1.75 3.06 59.95
N PRO A 53 3.04 3.33 60.20
CA PRO A 53 3.83 4.24 59.36
C PRO A 53 4.05 3.70 57.93
N SER A 54 4.30 2.40 57.81
CA SER A 54 4.49 1.73 56.52
C SER A 54 3.19 1.66 55.71
N ARG A 55 2.04 1.47 56.37
CA ARG A 55 0.72 1.51 55.76
C ARG A 55 0.40 2.88 55.16
N GLN A 56 0.73 3.96 55.89
CA GLN A 56 0.54 5.33 55.43
C GLN A 56 1.47 5.68 54.26
N SER A 57 2.74 5.28 54.35
CA SER A 57 3.71 5.44 53.24
C SER A 57 3.26 4.72 51.97
N TYR A 58 2.78 3.47 52.12
CA TYR A 58 2.24 2.68 51.01
C TYR A 58 0.97 3.32 50.41
N GLY A 59 0.05 3.83 51.23
CA GLY A 59 -1.14 4.54 50.76
C GLY A 59 -0.81 5.81 49.97
N ASN A 60 0.17 6.58 50.43
CA ASN A 60 0.66 7.76 49.71
C ASN A 60 1.29 7.38 48.36
N TRP A 61 2.10 6.31 48.34
CA TRP A 61 2.70 5.79 47.11
C TRP A 61 1.65 5.31 46.11
N LEU A 62 0.65 4.54 46.55
CA LEU A 62 -0.47 4.09 45.70
C LEU A 62 -1.23 5.26 45.08
N THR A 63 -1.52 6.28 45.88
CA THR A 63 -2.21 7.49 45.43
C THR A 63 -1.37 8.25 44.40
N GLY A 64 -0.08 8.39 44.65
CA GLY A 64 0.86 9.00 43.70
C GLY A 64 0.97 8.21 42.40
N ALA A 65 1.10 6.89 42.49
CA ALA A 65 1.19 5.99 41.33
C ALA A 65 -0.08 6.07 40.47
N ALA A 66 -1.27 6.08 41.08
CA ALA A 66 -2.53 6.26 40.36
C ALA A 66 -2.61 7.61 39.62
N ARG A 67 -2.14 8.70 40.24
CA ARG A 67 -2.09 10.03 39.61
C ARG A 67 -1.14 10.07 38.41
N VAL A 68 0.07 9.53 38.56
CA VAL A 68 1.07 9.47 37.48
C VAL A 68 0.56 8.61 36.33
N LEU A 69 -0.12 7.51 36.64
CA LEU A 69 -0.70 6.64 35.63
C LEU A 69 -1.82 7.34 34.82
N ALA A 70 -2.73 8.04 35.50
CA ALA A 70 -3.78 8.81 34.84
C ALA A 70 -3.21 9.92 33.94
N ALA A 71 -2.13 10.60 34.39
CA ALA A 71 -1.43 11.59 33.57
C ALA A 71 -0.79 10.95 32.32
N GLY A 72 -0.22 9.74 32.45
CA GLY A 72 0.34 8.98 31.33
C GLY A 72 -0.72 8.58 30.29
N GLN A 73 -1.89 8.12 30.74
CA GLN A 73 -3.02 7.82 29.84
C GLN A 73 -3.49 9.07 29.07
N LEU A 74 -3.61 10.21 29.75
CA LEU A 74 -4.00 11.47 29.11
C LEU A 74 -2.99 11.90 28.04
N GLN A 75 -1.68 11.82 28.35
CA GLN A 75 -0.63 12.11 27.37
C GLN A 75 -0.69 11.19 26.16
N GLU A 76 -1.01 9.91 26.33
CA GLU A 76 -1.14 8.99 25.19
C GLU A 76 -2.33 9.37 24.30
N LEU A 77 -3.46 9.77 24.89
CA LEU A 77 -4.63 10.25 24.16
C LEU A 77 -4.32 11.55 23.39
N ASP A 78 -3.63 12.50 24.01
CA ASP A 78 -3.22 13.74 23.37
C ASP A 78 -2.27 13.47 22.19
N LEU A 79 -1.29 12.58 22.37
CA LEU A 79 -0.39 12.16 21.30
C LEU A 79 -1.16 11.52 20.13
N ARG A 80 -2.17 10.70 20.42
CA ARG A 80 -3.04 10.11 19.39
C ARG A 80 -3.85 11.19 18.67
N ALA A 81 -4.43 12.14 19.40
CA ALA A 81 -5.20 13.25 18.84
C ALA A 81 -4.34 14.14 17.92
N VAL A 82 -3.15 14.53 18.37
CA VAL A 82 -2.19 15.33 17.58
C VAL A 82 -1.76 14.58 16.32
N ARG A 83 -1.40 13.29 16.44
CA ARG A 83 -1.05 12.46 15.28
C ARG A 83 -2.19 12.38 14.28
N GLN A 84 -3.43 12.25 14.75
CA GLN A 84 -4.60 12.20 13.90
C GLN A 84 -4.88 13.54 13.21
N GLN A 85 -4.73 14.66 13.92
CA GLN A 85 -4.85 16.01 13.36
C GLN A 85 -3.81 16.25 12.26
N VAL A 86 -2.55 15.85 12.48
CA VAL A 86 -1.47 15.96 11.47
C VAL A 86 -1.76 15.07 10.26
N LYS A 87 -2.26 13.84 10.46
CA LYS A 87 -2.69 12.98 9.34
C LYS A 87 -3.84 13.62 8.55
N ASN A 88 -4.80 14.23 9.24
CA ASN A 88 -5.94 14.89 8.62
C ASN A 88 -5.58 16.21 7.93
N SER A 89 -4.56 16.94 8.38
CA SER A 89 -4.08 18.16 7.73
C SER A 89 -3.26 17.87 6.47
N LYS A 90 -2.52 16.75 6.45
CA LYS A 90 -1.80 16.27 5.25
C LYS A 90 -2.74 15.81 4.14
N LYS A 91 -3.94 15.34 4.49
CA LYS A 91 -4.99 15.13 3.49
C LYS A 91 -5.39 16.51 2.98
N LYS A 92 -5.11 16.80 1.70
CA LYS A 92 -5.61 18.01 1.03
C LYS A 92 -7.11 18.10 1.36
N ARG A 93 -7.49 19.11 2.15
CA ARG A 93 -8.90 19.43 2.39
C ARG A 93 -9.49 19.72 1.02
N GLY A 94 -10.14 18.72 0.43
CA GLY A 94 -10.84 18.83 -0.84
C GLY A 94 -11.71 20.08 -0.74
N GLY A 95 -11.48 21.00 -1.67
CA GLY A 95 -11.84 22.41 -1.56
C GLY A 95 -13.03 22.64 -0.66
N ARG A 96 -12.79 23.32 0.46
CA ARG A 96 -13.82 24.23 0.97
C ARG A 96 -14.20 25.02 -0.28
N ARG A 97 -15.43 24.85 -0.78
CA ARG A 97 -15.99 25.75 -1.79
C ARG A 97 -15.98 27.10 -1.11
N GLN A 98 -14.85 27.78 -1.20
CA GLN A 98 -14.71 29.14 -0.80
C GLN A 98 -15.53 29.85 -1.87
N LEU A 99 -16.76 30.21 -1.49
CA LEU A 99 -17.68 30.88 -2.40
C LEU A 99 -17.16 32.28 -2.80
N GLN A 100 -16.06 32.75 -2.19
CA GLN A 100 -15.32 33.94 -2.58
C GLN A 100 -13.92 34.00 -1.95
N VAL A 101 -12.91 34.19 -2.78
CA VAL A 101 -11.70 34.93 -2.40
C VAL A 101 -11.77 36.24 -3.18
N GLY A 102 -12.32 37.28 -2.54
CA GLY A 102 -12.38 38.65 -3.08
C GLY A 102 -13.57 38.95 -4.02
N GLY A 103 -14.27 40.05 -3.69
CA GLY A 103 -15.23 40.77 -4.56
C GLY A 103 -16.59 40.10 -4.76
N GLU A 104 -17.69 40.88 -4.76
CA GLU A 104 -19.06 40.42 -5.05
C GLU A 104 -19.14 39.70 -6.41
N LEU A 105 -19.30 38.37 -6.42
CA LEU A 105 -19.49 37.62 -7.64
C LEU A 105 -20.95 37.77 -8.08
N ARG A 106 -21.18 38.50 -9.16
CA ARG A 106 -22.53 38.67 -9.72
C ARG A 106 -23.05 37.33 -10.22
N ALA A 107 -24.35 37.09 -10.09
CA ALA A 107 -24.96 35.81 -10.50
C ALA A 107 -24.77 35.50 -12.00
N SER A 108 -24.60 36.52 -12.84
CA SER A 108 -24.20 36.39 -14.25
C SER A 108 -22.83 35.71 -14.38
N ASP A 109 -21.84 36.25 -13.69
CA ASP A 109 -20.44 35.85 -13.79
C ASP A 109 -20.26 34.42 -13.25
N ALA A 110 -21.02 34.06 -12.21
CA ALA A 110 -21.06 32.69 -11.71
C ALA A 110 -21.58 31.69 -12.76
N ARG A 111 -22.60 32.07 -13.55
CA ARG A 111 -23.14 31.22 -14.62
C ARG A 111 -22.14 31.08 -15.77
N GLU A 112 -21.47 32.16 -16.16
CA GLU A 112 -20.42 32.15 -17.18
C GLU A 112 -19.26 31.24 -16.78
N LEU A 113 -18.78 31.32 -15.54
CA LEU A 113 -17.71 30.45 -15.04
C LEU A 113 -18.12 28.98 -15.04
N ILE A 114 -19.39 28.67 -14.74
CA ILE A 114 -19.91 27.31 -14.81
C ILE A 114 -19.92 26.82 -16.27
N ALA A 115 -20.39 27.65 -17.20
CA ALA A 115 -20.43 27.34 -18.63
C ALA A 115 -19.02 27.09 -19.18
N GLN A 116 -18.07 28.01 -18.95
CA GLN A 116 -16.67 27.87 -19.36
C GLN A 116 -16.03 26.58 -18.82
N LYS A 117 -16.32 26.24 -17.56
CA LYS A 117 -15.81 25.00 -16.95
C LYS A 117 -16.45 23.76 -17.57
N ALA A 118 -17.72 23.82 -17.96
CA ALA A 118 -18.40 22.73 -18.65
C ALA A 118 -17.82 22.54 -20.06
N GLU A 119 -17.63 23.63 -20.81
CA GLU A 119 -17.01 23.61 -22.14
C GLU A 119 -15.59 23.07 -22.10
N LEU A 120 -14.75 23.54 -21.17
CA LEU A 120 -13.38 23.04 -21.00
C LEU A 120 -13.37 21.55 -20.67
N ARG A 121 -14.35 21.06 -19.90
CA ARG A 121 -14.48 19.63 -19.61
C ARG A 121 -14.89 18.84 -20.84
N ALA A 122 -15.86 19.33 -21.62
CA ALA A 122 -16.25 18.71 -22.88
C ALA A 122 -15.07 18.62 -23.85
N GLN A 123 -14.32 19.70 -24.02
CA GLN A 123 -13.10 19.71 -24.86
C GLN A 123 -12.06 18.68 -24.39
N LYS A 124 -11.86 18.56 -23.08
CA LYS A 124 -10.93 17.55 -22.52
C LYS A 124 -11.37 16.12 -22.76
N LEU A 125 -12.67 15.85 -22.74
CA LEU A 125 -13.19 14.52 -23.04
C LEU A 125 -12.96 14.17 -24.52
N VAL A 126 -13.32 15.09 -25.43
CA VAL A 126 -13.07 14.93 -26.87
C VAL A 126 -11.58 14.74 -27.16
N ALA A 127 -10.71 15.56 -26.56
CA ALA A 127 -9.26 15.45 -26.73
C ALA A 127 -8.71 14.12 -26.15
N ALA A 128 -9.29 13.61 -25.07
CA ALA A 128 -8.89 12.33 -24.49
C ALA A 128 -9.31 11.14 -25.37
N GLU A 129 -10.49 11.20 -25.99
CA GLU A 129 -10.96 10.21 -26.95
C GLU A 129 -10.07 10.20 -28.20
N ALA A 130 -9.85 11.35 -28.83
CA ALA A 130 -8.96 11.48 -29.98
C ALA A 130 -7.53 11.00 -29.67
N ARG A 131 -7.03 11.26 -28.46
CA ARG A 131 -5.72 10.76 -28.01
C ARG A 131 -5.68 9.24 -27.90
N LYS A 132 -6.76 8.59 -27.44
CA LYS A 132 -6.83 7.13 -27.37
C LYS A 132 -6.82 6.53 -28.77
N GLU A 133 -7.62 7.07 -29.68
CA GLU A 133 -7.66 6.63 -31.08
C GLU A 133 -6.30 6.74 -31.76
N SER A 134 -5.64 7.89 -31.64
CA SER A 134 -4.29 8.10 -32.19
C SER A 134 -3.26 7.13 -31.58
N GLN A 135 -3.37 6.82 -30.29
CA GLN A 135 -2.49 5.82 -29.66
C GLN A 135 -2.72 4.42 -30.21
N LEU A 136 -3.97 4.02 -30.45
CA LEU A 136 -4.30 2.73 -31.03
C LEU A 136 -3.77 2.61 -32.45
N GLN A 137 -3.98 3.64 -33.29
CA GLN A 137 -3.43 3.70 -34.64
C GLN A 137 -1.90 3.58 -34.65
N LYS A 138 -1.20 4.36 -33.81
CA LYS A 138 0.27 4.29 -33.69
C LYS A 138 0.75 2.93 -33.20
N LYS A 139 0.01 2.25 -32.33
CA LYS A 139 0.34 0.89 -31.88
C LYS A 139 0.18 -0.11 -33.03
N ALA A 140 -0.92 -0.05 -33.77
CA ALA A 140 -1.16 -0.91 -34.93
C ALA A 140 -0.07 -0.71 -36.00
N GLN A 141 0.27 0.54 -36.32
CA GLN A 141 1.34 0.86 -37.27
C GLN A 141 2.69 0.27 -36.84
N LYS A 142 3.04 0.38 -35.55
CA LYS A 142 4.28 -0.22 -35.03
C LYS A 142 4.27 -1.74 -35.10
N GLN A 143 3.11 -2.38 -34.93
CA GLN A 143 2.97 -3.83 -35.05
C GLN A 143 3.17 -4.26 -36.51
N LEU A 144 2.52 -3.58 -37.46
CA LEU A 144 2.70 -3.82 -38.89
C LEU A 144 4.17 -3.66 -39.30
N HIS A 145 4.82 -2.56 -38.87
CA HIS A 145 6.23 -2.32 -39.18
C HIS A 145 7.17 -3.43 -38.64
N ARG A 146 6.93 -3.91 -37.42
CA ARG A 146 7.70 -5.01 -36.85
C ARG A 146 7.49 -6.31 -37.62
N ALA A 147 6.25 -6.65 -37.92
CA ALA A 147 5.90 -7.81 -38.72
C ALA A 147 6.52 -7.74 -40.12
N GLY A 148 6.54 -6.56 -40.75
CA GLY A 148 7.16 -6.36 -42.06
C GLY A 148 8.69 -6.50 -42.04
N ILE A 149 9.36 -6.04 -40.98
CA ILE A 149 10.80 -6.31 -40.81
C ILE A 149 11.06 -7.81 -40.66
N GLU A 150 10.25 -8.53 -39.89
CA GLU A 150 10.38 -9.97 -39.69
C GLU A 150 10.15 -10.74 -40.99
N ALA A 151 9.08 -10.42 -41.73
CA ALA A 151 8.78 -10.99 -43.04
C ALA A 151 9.94 -10.78 -44.03
N ARG A 152 10.50 -9.55 -44.12
CA ARG A 152 11.65 -9.27 -44.98
C ARG A 152 12.90 -10.06 -44.59
N LYS A 153 13.13 -10.29 -43.29
CA LYS A 153 14.24 -11.14 -42.83
C LYS A 153 14.03 -12.59 -43.21
N GLN A 154 12.82 -13.11 -43.03
CA GLN A 154 12.48 -14.48 -43.41
C GLN A 154 12.58 -14.68 -44.93
N GLU A 155 12.08 -13.74 -45.73
CA GLU A 155 12.18 -13.81 -47.19
C GLU A 155 13.64 -13.78 -47.67
N ARG A 156 14.50 -13.00 -47.00
CA ARG A 156 15.95 -13.03 -47.26
C ARG A 156 16.57 -14.39 -46.95
N LEU A 157 16.12 -15.07 -45.90
CA LEU A 157 16.58 -16.42 -45.55
C LEU A 157 16.07 -17.45 -46.55
N ARG A 158 14.78 -17.39 -46.92
CA ARG A 158 14.16 -18.24 -47.96
C ARG A 158 14.90 -18.11 -49.29
N LYS A 159 15.15 -16.89 -49.76
CA LYS A 159 15.92 -16.65 -51.00
C LYS A 159 17.33 -17.23 -50.95
N LYS A 160 18.00 -17.15 -49.78
CA LYS A 160 19.33 -17.74 -49.61
C LYS A 160 19.31 -19.26 -49.66
N SER A 161 18.35 -19.92 -49.01
CA SER A 161 18.24 -21.39 -49.03
C SER A 161 17.85 -21.90 -50.42
N VAL A 162 16.88 -21.25 -51.08
CA VAL A 162 16.51 -21.57 -52.47
C VAL A 162 17.71 -21.45 -53.40
N ALA A 163 18.46 -20.34 -53.33
CA ALA A 163 19.65 -20.17 -54.16
C ALA A 163 20.72 -21.26 -53.93
N GLN A 164 20.90 -21.72 -52.68
CA GLN A 164 21.82 -22.82 -52.36
C GLN A 164 21.35 -24.16 -52.95
N LEU A 165 20.06 -24.49 -52.83
CA LEU A 165 19.49 -25.71 -53.38
C LEU A 165 19.57 -25.73 -54.91
N THR A 166 19.22 -24.61 -55.55
CA THR A 166 19.36 -24.44 -57.00
C THR A 166 20.81 -24.59 -57.44
N LYS A 167 21.77 -24.01 -56.69
CA LYS A 167 23.21 -24.17 -56.97
C LYS A 167 23.68 -25.62 -56.87
N MET A 168 23.09 -26.40 -55.95
CA MET A 168 23.39 -27.82 -55.76
C MET A 168 22.58 -28.74 -56.70
N GLY A 169 21.70 -28.19 -57.54
CA GLY A 169 20.82 -28.98 -58.42
C GLY A 169 19.76 -29.79 -57.68
N LEU A 170 19.47 -29.45 -56.41
CA LEU A 170 18.47 -30.11 -55.59
C LEU A 170 17.08 -29.50 -55.85
N PRO A 171 16.00 -30.32 -55.80
CA PRO A 171 14.64 -29.81 -55.90
C PRO A 171 14.32 -28.90 -54.69
N ILE A 172 13.54 -27.84 -54.93
CA ILE A 172 13.12 -26.89 -53.89
C ILE A 172 11.98 -27.53 -53.08
N PRO A 173 12.08 -27.59 -51.75
CA PRO A 173 10.99 -28.05 -50.89
C PRO A 173 9.75 -27.15 -51.03
N PRO A 174 8.53 -27.72 -50.90
CA PRO A 174 7.28 -26.96 -51.05
C PRO A 174 7.15 -25.80 -50.04
N GLU A 175 7.74 -25.93 -48.84
CA GLU A 175 7.74 -24.87 -47.82
C GLU A 175 8.48 -23.59 -48.23
N LEU A 176 9.38 -23.70 -49.21
CA LEU A 176 10.19 -22.58 -49.71
C LEU A 176 9.72 -22.09 -51.08
N GLU A 177 8.67 -22.70 -51.64
CA GLU A 177 8.16 -22.40 -52.98
C GLU A 177 7.47 -21.03 -52.99
N ASP A 178 6.64 -20.77 -51.98
CA ASP A 178 5.88 -19.53 -51.86
C ASP A 178 6.73 -18.37 -51.29
N PRO A 179 6.69 -17.18 -51.92
CA PRO A 179 7.29 -15.97 -51.36
C PRO A 179 6.60 -15.55 -50.05
N ILE A 180 7.40 -15.09 -49.07
CA ILE A 180 6.86 -14.54 -47.82
C ILE A 180 6.43 -13.09 -48.06
N THR A 181 5.13 -12.86 -47.93
CA THR A 181 4.49 -11.55 -48.08
C THR A 181 4.83 -10.59 -46.94
N ASP A 182 5.14 -9.34 -47.27
CA ASP A 182 5.40 -8.28 -46.29
C ASP A 182 4.08 -7.58 -45.90
N PRO A 183 3.58 -7.79 -44.66
CA PRO A 183 2.31 -7.20 -44.22
C PRO A 183 2.33 -5.68 -44.17
N GLU A 184 3.50 -5.04 -44.07
CA GLU A 184 3.62 -3.58 -44.14
C GLU A 184 3.42 -3.10 -45.58
N ALA A 185 4.03 -3.77 -46.56
CA ALA A 185 3.93 -3.41 -47.98
C ALA A 185 2.51 -3.63 -48.53
N ASP A 186 1.83 -4.70 -48.11
CA ASP A 186 0.47 -5.02 -48.54
C ASP A 186 -0.59 -4.13 -47.90
N SER A 187 -0.29 -3.52 -46.75
CA SER A 187 -1.21 -2.61 -46.07
C SER A 187 -1.34 -1.24 -46.76
N GLY A 188 -0.69 -1.03 -47.92
CA GLY A 188 -0.91 0.12 -48.80
C GLY A 188 -0.55 1.46 -48.16
N SER A 189 0.29 1.48 -47.12
CA SER A 189 0.68 2.73 -46.46
C SER A 189 1.68 3.48 -47.35
N GLU A 190 1.16 4.27 -48.29
CA GLU A 190 1.86 5.37 -48.94
C GLU A 190 2.36 6.31 -47.85
N TYR A 191 3.63 6.16 -47.47
CA TYR A 191 4.34 7.22 -46.79
C TYR A 191 4.73 8.23 -47.86
N GLU A 192 3.97 9.31 -47.99
CA GLU A 192 4.48 10.49 -48.69
C GLU A 192 5.73 10.95 -47.93
N SER A 193 6.91 10.68 -48.51
CA SER A 193 8.20 11.21 -48.09
C SER A 193 8.22 12.74 -48.27
N ALA A 194 7.52 13.46 -47.40
CA ALA A 194 7.66 14.90 -47.27
C ALA A 194 8.96 15.22 -46.53
N ASN A 195 10.07 15.36 -47.28
CA ASN A 195 11.13 16.34 -47.02
C ASN A 195 12.24 16.27 -48.09
N SER A 196 11.92 16.69 -49.31
CA SER A 196 12.90 17.18 -50.29
C SER A 196 12.82 18.70 -50.38
N SER A 197 13.28 19.41 -49.37
CA SER A 197 13.66 20.82 -49.54
C SER A 197 14.69 21.19 -48.48
N GLY A 198 15.94 20.81 -48.75
CA GLY A 198 17.09 21.32 -48.03
C GLY A 198 17.20 22.83 -48.25
N VAL A 199 16.66 23.60 -47.31
CA VAL A 199 16.91 25.04 -47.22
C VAL A 199 18.37 25.22 -46.77
N ARG A 200 19.28 25.41 -47.73
CA ARG A 200 20.63 25.93 -47.48
C ARG A 200 20.49 27.32 -46.86
N ARG A 201 20.85 27.46 -45.58
CA ARG A 201 21.04 28.78 -44.96
C ARG A 201 22.32 29.41 -45.50
N PRO A 202 22.31 30.68 -45.94
CA PRO A 202 23.54 31.42 -46.18
C PRO A 202 24.14 31.86 -44.84
N TYR A 203 25.44 31.66 -44.68
CA TYR A 203 26.22 32.30 -43.63
C TYR A 203 26.49 33.75 -44.05
N TYR A 204 26.20 34.68 -43.15
CA TYR A 204 26.77 36.04 -43.14
C TYR A 204 27.63 36.16 -41.89
#